data_AF-A0AAU9V526-F1
#
_entry.id   AF-A0AAU9V526-F1
#
_cell.length_a   1.000
_cell.length_b   1.000
_cell.length_c   1.000
_cell.angle_alpha   90.00
_cell.angle_beta   90.00
_cell.angle_gamma   90.00
#
_symmetry.space_group_name_H-M   'P 1'
#
loop_
_entity.id
_entity.type
_entity.pdbx_description
1 polymer ?
#
loop_
_entity_poly.entity_id
_entity_poly.type
_entity_poly.pdbx_seq_one_letter_code
_entity_poly.pdbx_strand_id
1 'polypeptide(L)'
;MSALSVESTKKAGEMDIASNSQNMQSESQKAGENSDKSKSKISSDALGNCYCGKDRNLNIVELLCASCNRWYHESCIGYQLGKLVPFMTNYLFICKNCSPTGLETFKKNQAPFPQMCLTAIANLRQESCKDGSNKTLFSKDREIIPYIDQYWEAMTTMPRRVTQSWYATVQRALIKDIQILFTYEEDPNQGPMFGLFNMELTSIKPNYEAMIKQGQLKVTDMGVATG
;
A
#
# COMPACT_ATOMS: atom_id res chain seq x y z
N MET A 1 -44.17 67.47 2.19
CA MET A 1 -44.99 66.70 1.24
C MET A 1 -44.78 65.24 1.61
N SER A 2 -45.63 64.66 2.48
CA SER A 2 -46.83 63.87 2.12
C SER A 2 -46.41 62.44 1.71
N ALA A 3 -46.45 61.43 2.60
CA ALA A 3 -47.61 60.63 3.09
C ALA A 3 -48.06 59.58 2.04
N LEU A 4 -48.48 58.32 2.33
CA LEU A 4 -49.09 57.66 3.51
C LEU A 4 -48.49 56.22 3.71
N SER A 5 -48.39 55.63 4.92
CA SER A 5 -49.26 54.61 5.60
C SER A 5 -49.39 53.24 4.88
N VAL A 6 -49.57 52.05 5.49
CA VAL A 6 -50.23 51.61 6.75
C VAL A 6 -49.56 50.34 7.38
N GLU A 7 -49.58 50.29 8.72
CA GLU A 7 -49.61 49.22 9.76
C GLU A 7 -50.22 47.80 9.44
N SER A 8 -50.26 46.73 10.29
CA SER A 8 -49.77 46.28 11.65
C SER A 8 -50.01 44.72 11.74
N THR A 9 -49.77 43.84 12.74
CA THR A 9 -49.25 43.76 14.16
C THR A 9 -48.79 42.28 14.44
N LYS A 10 -47.78 41.95 15.27
CA LYS A 10 -47.74 41.52 16.73
C LYS A 10 -48.66 40.34 17.19
N LYS A 11 -48.36 39.49 18.21
CA LYS A 11 -47.13 39.03 18.97
C LYS A 11 -47.52 38.04 20.13
N ALA A 12 -46.71 37.00 20.43
CA ALA A 12 -46.69 36.16 21.68
C ALA A 12 -47.98 35.33 22.01
N GLY A 13 -48.03 34.34 22.91
CA GLY A 13 -47.08 33.70 23.86
C GLY A 13 -47.75 32.51 24.61
N GLU A 14 -47.21 31.82 25.63
CA GLU A 14 -45.86 31.81 26.24
C GLU A 14 -45.52 30.42 26.91
N MET A 15 -45.84 30.13 28.19
CA MET A 15 -45.59 28.83 28.94
C MET A 15 -46.50 28.66 30.19
N ASP A 16 -46.70 27.43 30.73
CA ASP A 16 -46.57 27.13 32.20
C ASP A 16 -46.56 25.61 32.59
N ILE A 17 -46.35 25.28 33.89
CA ILE A 17 -45.99 23.95 34.46
C ILE A 17 -46.99 23.44 35.54
N ALA A 18 -47.28 22.12 35.60
CA ALA A 18 -47.77 21.43 36.82
C ALA A 18 -47.54 19.89 36.79
N SER A 19 -47.59 19.23 37.97
CA SER A 19 -47.21 17.82 38.20
C SER A 19 -48.24 17.00 39.01
N ASN A 20 -48.27 15.67 38.87
CA ASN A 20 -48.81 14.76 39.92
C ASN A 20 -48.22 13.32 39.85
N SER A 21 -48.47 12.48 40.85
CA SER A 21 -47.96 11.09 40.96
C SER A 21 -48.99 10.12 41.60
N GLN A 22 -49.02 8.85 41.16
CA GLN A 22 -49.63 7.63 41.77
C GLN A 22 -49.66 6.49 40.70
N ASN A 23 -49.79 5.17 40.95
CA ASN A 23 -49.35 4.29 42.06
C ASN A 23 -49.54 2.77 41.66
N MET A 24 -48.81 1.84 42.30
CA MET A 24 -49.05 0.38 42.50
C MET A 24 -49.44 -0.60 41.33
N GLN A 25 -48.69 -1.73 41.25
CA GLN A 25 -49.13 -3.13 40.94
C GLN A 25 -49.66 -3.45 39.51
N SER A 26 -49.73 -4.69 39.00
CA SER A 26 -49.45 -6.06 39.51
C SER A 26 -48.79 -6.99 38.44
N GLU A 27 -48.64 -8.29 38.73
CA GLU A 27 -47.94 -9.30 37.90
C GLU A 27 -48.78 -9.89 36.74
N SER A 28 -48.15 -10.31 35.61
CA SER A 28 -48.09 -11.73 35.18
C SER A 28 -47.61 -11.99 33.73
N GLN A 29 -46.60 -12.87 33.63
CA GLN A 29 -46.28 -13.86 32.57
C GLN A 29 -46.95 -13.79 31.17
N LYS A 30 -46.11 -13.72 30.12
CA LYS A 30 -45.97 -14.84 29.15
C LYS A 30 -44.62 -14.80 28.40
N ALA A 31 -44.23 -15.95 27.83
CA ALA A 31 -42.92 -16.15 27.18
C ALA A 31 -42.92 -15.77 25.69
N GLY A 32 -41.73 -15.46 25.14
CA GLY A 32 -41.55 -15.03 23.75
C GLY A 32 -40.09 -15.03 23.27
N GLU A 33 -39.56 -16.23 23.03
CA GLU A 33 -38.57 -16.58 21.99
C GLU A 33 -37.15 -15.94 21.93
N ASN A 34 -36.26 -16.63 21.21
CA ASN A 34 -34.82 -16.37 21.12
C ASN A 34 -34.47 -15.05 20.42
N SER A 35 -33.37 -14.42 20.85
CA SER A 35 -32.53 -13.59 19.97
C SER A 35 -31.05 -13.74 20.33
N ASP A 36 -30.23 -14.12 19.35
CA ASP A 36 -28.81 -14.45 19.53
C ASP A 36 -27.98 -13.26 20.04
N LYS A 37 -27.32 -13.42 21.19
CA LYS A 37 -26.35 -12.45 21.68
C LYS A 37 -24.93 -12.73 21.17
N SER A 38 -24.48 -11.85 20.28
CA SER A 38 -23.08 -11.46 20.11
C SER A 38 -22.05 -12.58 19.92
N LYS A 39 -21.98 -13.12 18.69
CA LYS A 39 -20.68 -13.23 18.03
C LYS A 39 -20.40 -11.92 17.31
N SER A 40 -19.45 -11.14 17.82
CA SER A 40 -18.99 -9.93 17.17
C SER A 40 -18.39 -10.27 15.81
N LYS A 41 -19.07 -9.90 14.73
CA LYS A 41 -18.42 -9.70 13.44
C LYS A 41 -17.45 -8.52 13.62
N ILE A 42 -16.20 -8.82 13.95
CA ILE A 42 -15.11 -7.85 13.78
C ILE A 42 -15.10 -7.53 12.29
N SER A 43 -15.44 -6.30 11.92
CA SER A 43 -15.28 -5.82 10.55
C SER A 43 -13.83 -5.99 10.14
N SER A 44 -13.60 -6.62 8.99
CA SER A 44 -12.27 -6.93 8.44
C SER A 44 -11.35 -5.71 8.36
N ASP A 45 -11.97 -4.55 8.34
CA ASP A 45 -11.44 -3.24 8.00
C ASP A 45 -10.92 -2.49 9.23
N ALA A 46 -11.21 -2.99 10.44
CA ALA A 46 -10.70 -2.46 11.71
C ALA A 46 -9.41 -3.15 12.20
N LEU A 47 -9.00 -4.24 11.56
CA LEU A 47 -7.71 -4.89 11.79
C LEU A 47 -6.70 -4.34 10.79
N GLY A 48 -5.69 -3.61 11.28
CA GLY A 48 -4.67 -2.95 10.45
C GLY A 48 -3.87 -3.88 9.54
N ASN A 49 -3.08 -3.27 8.65
CA ASN A 49 -2.42 -3.96 7.55
C ASN A 49 -1.47 -5.08 8.02
N CYS A 50 -0.61 -4.80 9.01
CA CYS A 50 0.42 -5.72 9.51
C CYS A 50 0.03 -6.41 10.83
N TYR A 51 0.71 -7.51 11.21
CA TYR A 51 0.54 -8.20 12.50
C TYR A 51 0.60 -7.29 13.73
N CYS A 52 1.36 -6.20 13.66
CA CYS A 52 1.49 -5.23 14.75
C CYS A 52 0.29 -4.26 14.85
N GLY A 53 -0.78 -4.49 14.07
CA GLY A 53 -1.98 -3.66 14.02
C GLY A 53 -1.82 -2.30 13.35
N LYS A 54 -0.60 -1.97 12.90
CA LYS A 54 -0.27 -0.68 12.26
C LYS A 54 -0.51 -0.73 10.75
N ASP A 55 -0.77 0.44 10.19
CA ASP A 55 -0.79 0.69 8.76
C ASP A 55 0.61 0.73 8.14
N ARG A 56 0.63 0.85 6.81
CA ARG A 56 1.84 0.83 6.00
C ARG A 56 2.82 1.96 6.36
N ASN A 57 4.10 1.68 6.19
CA ASN A 57 5.17 2.67 6.25
C ASN A 57 6.12 2.54 5.06
N LEU A 58 5.94 3.43 4.07
CA LEU A 58 6.70 3.43 2.82
C LEU A 58 8.21 3.69 2.98
N ASN A 59 8.67 4.10 4.17
CA ASN A 59 10.08 4.34 4.48
C ASN A 59 10.84 3.06 4.92
N ILE A 60 10.15 1.91 5.04
CA ILE A 60 10.75 0.63 5.42
C ILE A 60 10.32 -0.48 4.44
N VAL A 61 10.94 -1.66 4.55
CA VAL A 61 10.62 -2.80 3.71
C VAL A 61 9.27 -3.40 4.15
N GLU A 62 8.37 -3.61 3.19
CA GLU A 62 7.03 -4.15 3.40
C GLU A 62 6.70 -5.22 2.35
N LEU A 63 6.07 -6.31 2.78
CA LEU A 63 5.71 -7.43 1.92
C LEU A 63 4.20 -7.62 1.82
N LEU A 64 3.68 -7.68 0.59
CA LEU A 64 2.29 -8.03 0.31
C LEU A 64 2.11 -9.55 0.36
N CYS A 65 1.22 -10.06 1.21
CA CYS A 65 0.89 -11.49 1.21
C CYS A 65 0.04 -11.87 -0.02
N ALA A 66 0.50 -12.85 -0.80
CA ALA A 66 -0.16 -13.28 -2.05
C ALA A 66 -1.53 -13.95 -1.87
N SER A 67 -1.89 -14.35 -0.65
CA SER A 67 -3.18 -14.96 -0.32
C SER A 67 -4.20 -13.92 0.18
N CYS A 68 -3.88 -13.15 1.23
CA CYS A 68 -4.83 -12.20 1.84
C CYS A 68 -4.70 -10.74 1.38
N ASN A 69 -3.74 -10.40 0.50
CA ASN A 69 -3.48 -9.04 0.02
C ASN A 69 -3.24 -7.98 1.12
N ARG A 70 -2.82 -8.40 2.32
CA ARG A 70 -2.39 -7.52 3.42
C ARG A 70 -0.88 -7.27 3.38
N TRP A 71 -0.44 -6.13 3.90
CA TRP A 71 0.96 -5.68 3.92
C TRP A 71 1.62 -5.88 5.28
N TYR A 72 2.82 -6.46 5.28
CA TYR A 72 3.55 -6.81 6.50
C TYR A 72 4.94 -6.18 6.49
N HIS A 73 5.27 -5.39 7.51
CA HIS A 73 6.61 -4.85 7.72
C HIS A 73 7.64 -5.99 7.85
N GLU A 74 8.83 -5.84 7.27
CA GLU A 74 9.93 -6.80 7.38
C GLU A 74 10.31 -7.07 8.84
N SER A 75 10.38 -6.02 9.66
CA SER A 75 10.64 -6.10 11.11
C SER A 75 9.52 -6.73 11.95
N CYS A 76 8.46 -7.26 11.32
CA CYS A 76 7.39 -8.01 11.97
C CYS A 76 7.32 -9.49 11.52
N ILE A 77 8.25 -9.93 10.67
CA ILE A 77 8.35 -11.31 10.17
C ILE A 77 9.33 -12.09 11.06
N GLY A 78 9.06 -13.38 11.29
CA GLY A 78 9.73 -14.18 12.32
C GLY A 78 11.18 -14.60 12.04
N TYR A 79 11.75 -14.23 10.89
CA TYR A 79 13.12 -14.60 10.50
C TYR A 79 13.75 -13.60 9.53
N GLN A 80 15.08 -13.60 9.45
CA GLN A 80 15.84 -12.69 8.60
C GLN A 80 15.67 -13.01 7.11
N LEU A 81 15.22 -12.03 6.33
CA LEU A 81 14.96 -12.18 4.89
C LEU A 81 16.16 -11.86 3.97
N GLY A 82 17.33 -11.61 4.56
CA GLY A 82 18.51 -11.10 3.86
C GLY A 82 18.40 -9.62 3.48
N LYS A 83 19.22 -9.17 2.52
CA LYS A 83 19.20 -7.78 2.02
C LYS A 83 17.92 -7.53 1.19
N LEU A 84 17.17 -6.48 1.52
CA LEU A 84 15.95 -6.04 0.82
C LEU A 84 15.92 -4.49 0.73
N VAL A 85 15.01 -3.93 -0.07
CA VAL A 85 14.73 -2.48 -0.17
C VAL A 85 13.21 -2.24 -0.28
N PRO A 86 12.70 -1.07 0.15
CA PRO A 86 11.30 -0.67 -0.08
C PRO A 86 10.94 -0.71 -1.57
N PHE A 87 9.64 -0.80 -1.88
CA PHE A 87 9.09 -0.84 -3.26
C PHE A 87 9.63 -1.95 -4.18
N MET A 88 10.38 -2.93 -3.66
CA MET A 88 10.69 -4.14 -4.42
C MET A 88 9.39 -4.93 -4.70
N THR A 89 9.34 -5.63 -5.82
CA THR A 89 8.13 -6.36 -6.26
C THR A 89 8.42 -7.75 -6.84
N ASN A 90 9.69 -8.17 -6.77
CA ASN A 90 10.22 -9.44 -7.28
C ASN A 90 10.31 -10.51 -6.17
N TYR A 91 9.21 -10.79 -5.49
CA TYR A 91 9.14 -11.83 -4.46
C TYR A 91 7.78 -12.55 -4.46
N LEU A 92 7.74 -13.73 -3.86
CA LEU A 92 6.55 -14.31 -3.24
C LEU A 92 6.64 -14.13 -1.73
N PHE A 93 5.54 -13.73 -1.09
CA PHE A 93 5.37 -13.78 0.36
C PHE A 93 4.02 -14.38 0.74
N ILE A 94 4.02 -15.30 1.72
CA ILE A 94 2.83 -15.81 2.40
C ILE A 94 3.00 -15.58 3.90
N CYS A 95 2.06 -14.85 4.51
CA CYS A 95 2.06 -14.62 5.95
C CYS A 95 1.60 -15.87 6.73
N LYS A 96 1.94 -15.97 8.02
CA LYS A 96 1.66 -17.14 8.87
C LYS A 96 0.18 -17.49 8.93
N ASN A 97 -0.69 -16.49 8.90
CA ASN A 97 -2.15 -16.64 8.92
C ASN A 97 -2.73 -17.25 7.62
N CYS A 98 -1.95 -17.25 6.53
CA CYS A 98 -2.31 -17.84 5.24
C CYS A 98 -1.49 -19.08 4.89
N SER A 99 -0.57 -19.48 5.77
CA SER A 99 0.34 -20.61 5.54
C SER A 99 -0.23 -21.88 6.18
N PRO A 100 -0.34 -23.01 5.44
CA PRO A 100 -0.84 -24.28 5.99
C PRO A 100 -0.06 -24.81 7.20
N THR A 101 1.21 -24.40 7.35
CA THR A 101 2.09 -24.79 8.45
C THR A 101 2.12 -23.79 9.60
N GLY A 102 1.44 -22.65 9.49
CA GLY A 102 1.56 -21.53 10.42
C GLY A 102 2.92 -20.80 10.37
N LEU A 103 3.75 -21.06 9.34
CA LEU A 103 5.07 -20.43 9.16
C LEU A 103 5.07 -19.50 7.95
N GLU A 104 5.68 -18.32 8.07
CA GLU A 104 5.87 -17.39 6.95
C GLU A 104 6.78 -17.98 5.85
N THR A 105 6.43 -17.78 4.58
CA THR A 105 7.30 -18.16 3.44
C THR A 105 7.64 -16.94 2.61
N PHE A 106 8.91 -16.82 2.23
CA PHE A 106 9.44 -15.75 1.38
C PHE A 106 10.39 -16.34 0.32
N LYS A 107 10.20 -15.97 -0.95
CA LYS A 107 11.09 -16.32 -2.05
C LYS A 107 11.36 -15.08 -2.89
N LYS A 108 12.60 -14.56 -2.86
CA LYS A 108 13.05 -13.52 -3.79
C LYS A 108 13.27 -14.15 -5.18
N ASN A 109 12.71 -13.51 -6.21
CA ASN A 109 12.89 -13.87 -7.61
C ASN A 109 13.84 -12.87 -8.31
N GLN A 110 14.31 -13.23 -9.50
CA GLN A 110 15.17 -12.37 -10.32
C GLN A 110 14.38 -11.17 -10.87
N ALA A 111 14.78 -9.94 -10.52
CA ALA A 111 14.19 -8.74 -11.10
C ALA A 111 14.80 -8.45 -12.49
N PRO A 112 13.99 -8.21 -13.54
CA PRO A 112 14.44 -7.63 -14.79
C PRO A 112 14.62 -6.11 -14.66
N PHE A 113 15.37 -5.50 -15.58
CA PHE A 113 15.75 -4.08 -15.48
C PHE A 113 14.59 -3.07 -15.33
N PRO A 114 13.42 -3.20 -15.98
CA PRO A 114 12.29 -2.29 -15.73
C PRO A 114 11.82 -2.31 -14.27
N GLN A 115 11.78 -3.49 -13.65
CA GLN A 115 11.40 -3.65 -12.24
C GLN A 115 12.45 -3.03 -11.31
N MET A 116 13.74 -3.19 -11.64
CA MET A 116 14.83 -2.54 -10.91
C MET A 116 14.78 -1.01 -11.04
N CYS A 117 14.49 -0.47 -12.23
CA CYS A 117 14.33 0.97 -12.46
C CYS A 117 13.13 1.55 -11.68
N LEU A 118 11.98 0.86 -11.70
CA LEU A 118 10.80 1.23 -10.93
C LEU A 118 11.10 1.27 -9.42
N THR A 119 11.74 0.24 -8.88
CA THR A 119 12.16 0.20 -7.47
C THR A 119 13.15 1.31 -7.14
N ALA A 120 14.12 1.62 -8.01
CA ALA A 120 15.07 2.71 -7.79
C ALA A 120 14.38 4.09 -7.74
N ILE A 121 13.59 4.43 -8.75
CA ILE A 121 12.89 5.73 -8.84
C ILE A 121 11.90 5.89 -7.68
N ALA A 122 11.20 4.82 -7.27
CA ALA A 122 10.29 4.86 -6.12
C ALA A 122 11.00 5.20 -4.81
N ASN A 123 12.17 4.60 -4.53
CA ASN A 123 12.97 4.91 -3.35
C ASN A 123 13.58 6.32 -3.41
N LEU A 124 14.15 6.72 -4.56
CA LEU A 124 14.71 8.06 -4.77
C LEU A 124 13.65 9.15 -4.53
N ARG A 125 12.41 8.93 -4.99
CA ARG A 125 11.29 9.84 -4.74
C ARG A 125 10.79 9.81 -3.29
N GLN A 126 10.72 8.64 -2.65
CA GLN A 126 10.33 8.56 -1.23
C GLN A 126 11.33 9.32 -0.34
N GLU A 127 12.63 9.19 -0.60
CA GLU A 127 13.68 9.92 0.12
C GLU A 127 13.61 11.42 -0.17
N SER A 128 13.36 11.82 -1.42
CA SER A 128 13.21 13.24 -1.81
C SER A 128 11.93 13.90 -1.27
N CYS A 129 10.85 13.14 -1.03
CA CYS A 129 9.70 13.64 -0.27
C CYS A 129 10.01 13.77 1.24
N LYS A 130 10.95 12.96 1.77
CA LYS A 130 11.39 12.95 3.16
C LYS A 130 12.45 14.02 3.48
N ASP A 131 13.31 14.39 2.53
CA ASP A 131 14.23 15.54 2.65
C ASP A 131 13.58 16.89 2.28
N GLY A 132 12.38 16.86 1.69
CA GLY A 132 11.58 18.03 1.34
C GLY A 132 11.83 18.60 -0.07
N SER A 133 12.79 18.06 -0.84
CA SER A 133 13.08 18.50 -2.21
C SER A 133 12.01 18.09 -3.23
N ASN A 134 11.20 17.07 -2.93
CA ASN A 134 10.00 16.66 -3.66
C ASN A 134 10.19 16.41 -5.18
N LYS A 135 11.38 15.94 -5.58
CA LYS A 135 11.70 15.54 -6.97
C LYS A 135 10.75 14.46 -7.46
N THR A 136 10.27 14.63 -8.69
CA THR A 136 9.49 13.63 -9.44
C THR A 136 10.30 12.92 -10.53
N LEU A 137 11.46 13.47 -10.90
CA LEU A 137 12.31 13.08 -12.02
C LEU A 137 13.76 12.96 -11.56
N PHE A 138 14.48 11.96 -12.07
CA PHE A 138 15.83 11.59 -11.64
C PHE A 138 16.73 11.26 -12.83
N SER A 139 17.99 11.65 -12.75
CA SER A 139 18.98 11.41 -13.81
C SER A 139 19.34 9.94 -13.90
N LYS A 140 19.28 9.38 -15.12
CA LYS A 140 19.69 8.00 -15.41
C LYS A 140 21.08 7.69 -14.84
N ASP A 141 22.07 8.53 -15.17
CA ASP A 141 23.48 8.25 -14.89
C ASP A 141 23.95 8.78 -13.53
N ARG A 142 23.31 9.82 -12.97
CA ARG A 142 23.70 10.42 -11.68
C ARG A 142 22.94 9.86 -10.47
N GLU A 143 21.74 9.31 -10.66
CA GLU A 143 20.86 8.89 -9.55
C GLU A 143 20.37 7.43 -9.71
N ILE A 144 19.76 7.08 -10.85
CA ILE A 144 19.12 5.77 -11.04
C ILE A 144 20.15 4.63 -11.11
N ILE A 145 21.19 4.77 -11.93
CA ILE A 145 22.25 3.76 -12.07
C ILE A 145 23.07 3.59 -10.78
N PRO A 146 23.53 4.66 -10.09
CA PRO A 146 24.18 4.56 -8.78
C PRO A 146 23.32 3.86 -7.73
N TYR A 147 22.02 4.16 -7.66
CA TYR A 147 21.10 3.46 -6.74
C TYR A 147 21.05 1.95 -7.04
N ILE A 148 20.91 1.57 -8.32
CA ILE A 148 20.85 0.17 -8.73
C ILE A 148 22.16 -0.58 -8.40
N ASP A 149 23.32 0.06 -8.53
CA ASP A 149 24.60 -0.58 -8.21
C ASP A 149 24.83 -0.70 -6.69
N GLN A 150 24.47 0.34 -5.92
CA GLN A 150 24.53 0.33 -4.45
C GLN A 150 23.66 -0.77 -3.84
N TYR A 151 22.44 -0.96 -4.35
CA TYR A 151 21.45 -1.89 -3.80
C TYR A 151 21.31 -3.20 -4.60
N TRP A 152 22.27 -3.53 -5.47
CA TRP A 152 22.18 -4.64 -6.43
C TRP A 152 21.68 -5.96 -5.82
N GLU A 153 22.33 -6.45 -4.75
CA GLU A 153 22.00 -7.71 -4.06
C GLU A 153 20.65 -7.67 -3.31
N ALA A 154 20.20 -6.47 -2.93
CA ALA A 154 18.88 -6.28 -2.35
C ALA A 154 17.80 -6.38 -3.43
N MET A 155 18.04 -5.77 -4.59
CA MET A 155 17.07 -5.65 -5.69
C MET A 155 16.96 -6.91 -6.55
N THR A 156 18.04 -7.65 -6.82
CA THR A 156 18.02 -8.79 -7.75
C THR A 156 18.91 -9.96 -7.30
N THR A 157 18.63 -11.14 -7.85
CA THR A 157 19.42 -12.37 -7.63
C THR A 157 20.48 -12.60 -8.71
N MET A 158 20.58 -11.72 -9.73
CA MET A 158 21.66 -11.77 -10.72
C MET A 158 23.03 -11.52 -10.05
N PRO A 159 24.11 -12.20 -10.46
CA PRO A 159 25.47 -11.82 -10.08
C PRO A 159 25.77 -10.35 -10.42
N ARG A 160 26.51 -9.64 -9.55
CA ARG A 160 26.83 -8.22 -9.77
C ARG A 160 27.69 -8.04 -11.01
N ARG A 161 27.34 -7.06 -11.84
CA ARG A 161 27.97 -6.81 -13.14
C ARG A 161 29.11 -5.82 -13.01
N VAL A 162 30.33 -6.31 -13.23
CA VAL A 162 31.58 -5.53 -13.09
C VAL A 162 31.78 -4.52 -14.23
N THR A 163 31.21 -4.76 -15.42
CA THR A 163 31.33 -3.88 -16.59
C THR A 163 30.10 -2.99 -16.76
N GLN A 164 30.28 -1.75 -17.22
CA GLN A 164 29.21 -0.74 -17.38
C GLN A 164 28.22 -1.03 -18.54
N SER A 165 28.37 -2.14 -19.27
CA SER A 165 27.53 -2.48 -20.42
C SER A 165 26.04 -2.65 -20.09
N TRP A 166 25.69 -2.83 -18.81
CA TRP A 166 24.30 -2.85 -18.36
C TRP A 166 23.63 -1.48 -18.26
N TYR A 167 24.38 -0.37 -18.27
CA TYR A 167 23.83 0.99 -18.28
C TYR A 167 22.96 1.21 -19.54
N ALA A 168 23.41 0.69 -20.68
CA ALA A 168 22.63 0.68 -21.93
C ALA A 168 21.36 -0.21 -21.85
N THR A 169 21.32 -1.18 -20.93
CA THR A 169 20.12 -2.01 -20.67
C THR A 169 19.14 -1.30 -19.74
N VAL A 170 19.62 -0.52 -18.76
CA VAL A 170 18.79 0.42 -17.98
C VAL A 170 18.15 1.45 -18.92
N GLN A 171 18.94 2.07 -19.80
CA GLN A 171 18.43 3.04 -20.78
C GLN A 171 17.34 2.43 -21.69
N ARG A 172 17.56 1.22 -22.22
CA ARG A 172 16.54 0.50 -23.01
C ARG A 172 15.31 0.10 -22.19
N ALA A 173 15.45 -0.24 -20.91
CA ALA A 173 14.33 -0.56 -20.03
C ALA A 173 13.48 0.68 -19.71
N LEU A 174 14.11 1.81 -19.40
CA LEU A 174 13.44 3.09 -19.15
C LEU A 174 12.68 3.57 -20.39
N ILE A 175 13.35 3.66 -21.55
CA ILE A 175 12.77 4.20 -22.78
C ILE A 175 11.62 3.33 -23.31
N LYS A 176 11.75 2.00 -23.26
CA LYS A 176 10.74 1.07 -23.79
C LYS A 176 9.37 1.22 -23.12
N ASP A 177 9.36 1.48 -21.81
CA ASP A 177 8.15 1.48 -20.98
C ASP A 177 7.75 2.91 -20.52
N ILE A 178 8.14 3.93 -21.30
CA ILE A 178 7.61 5.31 -21.20
C ILE A 178 6.09 5.31 -21.40
N GLN A 179 5.36 6.16 -20.66
CA GLN A 179 3.89 6.23 -20.61
C GLN A 179 3.18 4.95 -20.11
N ILE A 180 3.94 3.94 -19.66
CA ILE A 180 3.41 2.69 -19.09
C ILE A 180 3.89 2.55 -17.64
N LEU A 181 5.20 2.65 -17.43
CA LEU A 181 5.86 2.62 -16.12
C LEU A 181 6.58 3.94 -15.81
N PHE A 182 7.12 4.61 -16.83
CA PHE A 182 8.03 5.75 -16.66
C PHE A 182 7.54 7.03 -17.34
N THR A 183 7.92 8.18 -16.78
CA THR A 183 7.98 9.47 -17.49
C THR A 183 9.40 9.74 -17.97
N TYR A 184 9.54 10.66 -18.93
CA TYR A 184 10.82 11.10 -19.48
C TYR A 184 10.75 12.58 -19.83
N GLU A 185 11.76 13.34 -19.43
CA GLU A 185 11.97 14.75 -19.77
C GLU A 185 13.47 14.99 -20.02
N GLU A 186 13.80 15.93 -20.90
CA GLU A 186 15.18 16.30 -21.21
C GLU A 186 15.52 17.63 -20.51
N ASP A 187 16.35 17.58 -19.47
CA ASP A 187 16.79 18.76 -18.72
C ASP A 187 17.99 19.42 -19.44
N PRO A 188 17.97 20.74 -19.75
CA PRO A 188 19.05 21.41 -20.46
C PRO A 188 20.46 21.34 -19.83
N ASN A 189 20.56 20.97 -18.54
CA ASN A 189 21.80 20.93 -17.75
C ASN A 189 22.10 19.52 -17.21
N GLN A 190 21.09 18.66 -17.08
CA GLN A 190 21.19 17.32 -16.49
C GLN A 190 20.98 16.19 -17.52
N GLY A 191 20.44 16.50 -18.70
CA GLY A 191 20.17 15.55 -19.77
C GLY A 191 18.92 14.68 -19.51
N PRO A 192 18.94 13.39 -19.91
CA PRO A 192 17.82 12.48 -19.74
C PRO A 192 17.39 12.25 -18.27
N MET A 193 16.23 12.79 -17.90
CA MET A 193 15.58 12.63 -16.60
C MET A 193 14.37 11.69 -16.71
N PHE A 194 14.17 10.83 -15.71
CA PHE A 194 13.09 9.83 -15.70
C PHE A 194 12.34 9.80 -14.36
N GLY A 195 11.02 9.64 -14.41
CA GLY A 195 10.16 9.50 -13.24
C GLY A 195 9.23 8.28 -13.35
N LEU A 196 8.30 8.14 -12.40
CA LEU A 196 7.24 7.13 -12.47
C LEU A 196 6.01 7.70 -13.19
N PHE A 197 5.42 6.92 -14.09
CA PHE A 197 4.16 7.29 -14.76
C PHE A 197 2.98 7.29 -13.78
N ASN A 198 2.91 6.30 -12.90
CA ASN A 198 1.99 6.33 -11.76
C ASN A 198 2.68 6.97 -10.55
N MET A 199 2.17 8.13 -10.11
CA MET A 199 2.72 8.86 -8.97
C MET A 199 2.31 8.29 -7.59
N GLU A 200 1.37 7.34 -7.52
CA GLU A 200 0.90 6.78 -6.25
C GLU A 200 1.78 5.60 -5.80
N LEU A 201 2.70 5.85 -4.86
CA LEU A 201 3.69 4.87 -4.40
C LEU A 201 3.06 3.68 -3.64
N THR A 202 1.89 3.84 -3.00
CA THR A 202 1.18 2.75 -2.33
C THR A 202 0.66 1.69 -3.31
N SER A 203 0.51 2.04 -4.60
CA SER A 203 0.05 1.13 -5.66
C SER A 203 1.11 0.13 -6.11
N ILE A 204 2.39 0.38 -5.81
CA ILE A 204 3.52 -0.48 -6.19
C ILE A 204 3.43 -1.80 -5.40
N LYS A 205 3.22 -2.92 -6.11
CA LYS A 205 3.09 -4.26 -5.53
C LYS A 205 3.49 -5.38 -6.50
N PRO A 206 3.85 -6.59 -6.02
CA PRO A 206 4.03 -7.76 -6.88
C PRO A 206 2.77 -8.06 -7.69
N ASN A 207 2.94 -8.40 -8.98
CA ASN A 207 1.86 -8.89 -9.83
C ASN A 207 1.76 -10.41 -9.75
N TYR A 208 1.20 -10.91 -8.64
CA TYR A 208 1.07 -12.34 -8.38
C TYR A 208 0.26 -13.08 -9.45
N GLU A 209 -0.76 -12.44 -10.02
CA GLU A 209 -1.56 -13.02 -11.11
C GLU A 209 -0.72 -13.27 -12.37
N ALA A 210 0.13 -12.32 -12.76
CA ALA A 210 1.07 -12.50 -13.86
C ALA A 210 2.11 -13.59 -13.57
N MET A 211 2.61 -13.66 -12.32
CA MET A 211 3.58 -14.69 -11.90
C MET A 211 2.97 -16.11 -11.92
N ILE A 212 1.68 -16.26 -11.56
CA ILE A 212 0.92 -17.51 -11.72
C ILE A 212 0.73 -17.84 -13.20
N LYS A 213 0.27 -16.87 -14.03
CA LYS A 213 0.08 -17.05 -15.47
C LYS A 213 1.37 -17.39 -16.23
N GLN A 214 2.54 -16.99 -15.71
CA GLN A 214 3.86 -17.33 -16.24
C GLN A 214 4.46 -18.63 -15.66
N GLY A 215 3.71 -19.37 -14.83
CA GLY A 215 4.16 -20.64 -14.24
C GLY A 215 5.25 -20.50 -13.16
N GLN A 216 5.60 -19.28 -12.74
CA GLN A 216 6.56 -19.03 -11.67
C GLN A 216 5.98 -19.35 -10.28
N LEU A 217 4.66 -19.37 -10.19
CA LEU A 217 3.86 -19.74 -9.02
C LEU A 217 2.84 -20.80 -9.42
N LYS A 218 2.57 -21.72 -8.50
CA LYS A 218 1.53 -22.76 -8.64
C LYS A 218 0.41 -22.44 -7.66
N VAL A 219 -0.84 -22.49 -8.13
CA VAL A 219 -2.00 -22.51 -7.23
C VAL A 219 -2.30 -23.97 -6.91
N THR A 220 -2.53 -24.26 -5.64
CA THR A 220 -2.87 -25.59 -5.10
C THR A 220 -4.07 -25.46 -4.17
N ASP A 221 -4.69 -26.57 -3.78
CA ASP A 221 -5.77 -26.58 -2.77
C ASP A 221 -5.32 -26.05 -1.39
N MET A 222 -4.00 -25.99 -1.16
CA MET A 222 -3.37 -25.39 0.02
C MET A 222 -2.93 -23.93 -0.18
N GLY A 223 -3.32 -23.30 -1.30
CA GLY A 223 -3.01 -21.90 -1.63
C GLY A 223 -1.89 -21.72 -2.66
N VAL A 224 -1.28 -20.53 -2.68
CA VAL A 224 -0.23 -20.16 -3.63
C VAL A 224 1.12 -20.69 -3.16
N ALA A 225 1.67 -21.64 -3.92
CA ALA A 225 2.99 -22.22 -3.73
C ALA A 225 3.97 -21.75 -4.81
N THR A 226 5.27 -21.96 -4.57
CA THR A 226 6.31 -21.66 -5.56
C THR A 226 6.32 -22.69 -6.68
N GLY A 227 6.53 -22.25 -7.92
CA GLY A 227 6.84 -23.14 -9.05
C GLY A 227 8.08 -23.99 -8.80
#